data_AF-A0A7T9HGE3-F1
#
_entry.id   AF-A0A7T9HGE3-F1
#
_cell.length_a   1.000
_cell.length_b   1.000
_cell.length_c   1.000
_cell.angle_alpha   90.00
_cell.angle_beta   90.00
_cell.angle_gamma   90.00
#
_symmetry.space_group_name_H-M   'P 1'
#
loop_
_entity.id
_entity.type
_entity.pdbx_description
1 polymer ?
#
loop_
_entity_poly.entity_id
_entity_poly.type
_entity_poly.pdbx_seq_one_letter_code
_entity_poly.pdbx_strand_id
1 'polypeptide(L)'
;MTWTVTEHVEPAFEKVGRVYIRGEDMVVRSDLDSRGFRVPLPDLARAINGEPQPVRLLSTGMVAGTVRRSFSGKALNFTIEPFYYTTPLQSVTRLLAGKQRKAPLFVGRTQVEPG
;
A
#
# COMPACT_ATOMS: atom_id res chain seq x y z
N MET A 1 36.15 12.35 -12.35
CA MET A 1 34.78 11.81 -12.46
C MET A 1 34.88 10.34 -12.10
N THR A 2 34.33 9.93 -10.96
CA THR A 2 34.58 8.61 -10.38
C THR A 2 33.24 7.88 -10.33
N TRP A 3 33.13 6.76 -11.03
CA TRP A 3 31.93 5.93 -11.02
C TRP A 3 32.11 4.78 -10.03
N THR A 4 31.20 4.65 -9.08
CA THR A 4 31.15 3.52 -8.16
C THR A 4 30.26 2.45 -8.76
N VAL A 5 30.86 1.34 -9.20
CA VAL A 5 30.11 0.14 -9.56
C VAL A 5 29.63 -0.52 -8.28
N THR A 6 28.33 -0.68 -8.13
CA THR A 6 27.72 -1.37 -6.99
C THR A 6 27.08 -2.66 -7.52
N GLU A 7 27.27 -3.76 -6.81
CA GLU A 7 26.64 -5.04 -7.17
C GLU A 7 25.11 -4.88 -7.13
N HIS A 8 24.44 -5.36 -8.18
CA HIS A 8 22.99 -5.29 -8.27
C HIS A 8 22.37 -6.36 -7.36
N VAL A 9 21.89 -5.94 -6.20
CA VAL A 9 21.05 -6.79 -5.33
C VAL A 9 19.61 -6.59 -5.74
N GLU A 10 18.97 -7.68 -6.12
CA GLU A 10 17.56 -7.73 -6.46
C GLU A 10 16.71 -7.18 -5.29
N PRO A 11 15.85 -6.16 -5.50
CA PRO A 11 15.05 -5.58 -4.42
C PRO A 11 14.10 -6.59 -3.79
N ALA A 12 13.97 -6.53 -2.46
CA ALA A 12 13.07 -7.40 -1.70
C ALA A 12 11.57 -7.17 -2.00
N PHE A 13 11.24 -6.01 -2.60
CA PHE A 13 9.87 -5.60 -2.87
C PHE A 13 9.70 -5.21 -4.33
N GLU A 14 8.56 -5.60 -4.90
CA GLU A 14 8.15 -5.24 -6.25
C GLU A 14 7.01 -4.24 -6.22
N LYS A 15 7.08 -3.20 -7.05
CA LYS A 15 6.02 -2.21 -7.16
C LYS A 15 4.93 -2.76 -8.07
N VAL A 16 3.73 -2.93 -7.50
CA VAL A 16 2.60 -3.59 -8.17
C VAL A 16 1.35 -2.73 -8.20
N GLY A 17 1.48 -1.43 -8.00
CA GLY A 17 0.35 -0.53 -8.15
C GLY A 17 0.51 0.79 -7.43
N ARG A 18 -0.62 1.31 -6.94
CA ARG A 18 -0.73 2.67 -6.38
C ARG A 18 -1.88 2.82 -5.40
N VAL A 19 -1.71 3.76 -4.48
CA VAL A 19 -2.77 4.30 -3.65
C VAL A 19 -3.00 5.78 -3.94
N TYR A 20 -4.24 6.24 -3.81
CA TYR A 20 -4.63 7.64 -4.02
C TYR A 20 -5.90 8.02 -3.26
N ILE A 21 -6.12 9.31 -3.01
CA ILE A 21 -7.37 9.79 -2.40
C ILE A 21 -8.42 10.04 -3.47
N ARG A 22 -9.65 9.61 -3.22
CA ARG A 22 -10.84 9.95 -4.02
C ARG A 22 -12.00 10.22 -3.06
N GLY A 23 -12.42 11.48 -2.99
CA GLY A 23 -13.43 11.89 -2.01
C GLY A 23 -12.95 11.58 -0.59
N GLU A 24 -13.75 10.84 0.17
CA GLU A 24 -13.47 10.47 1.56
C GLU A 24 -12.79 9.10 1.72
N ASP A 25 -12.28 8.54 0.62
CA ASP A 25 -11.64 7.22 0.59
C ASP A 25 -10.17 7.33 0.14
N MET A 26 -9.30 6.55 0.77
CA MET A 26 -8.05 6.12 0.15
C MET A 26 -8.32 4.89 -0.70
N VAL A 27 -8.10 5.00 -2.00
CA VAL A 27 -8.26 3.92 -2.97
C VAL A 27 -6.93 3.19 -3.16
N VAL A 28 -6.99 1.87 -3.18
CA VAL A 28 -5.86 0.96 -3.47
C VAL A 28 -6.14 0.27 -4.81
N ARG A 29 -5.20 0.40 -5.75
CA ARG A 29 -5.22 -0.30 -7.05
C ARG A 29 -3.94 -1.10 -7.21
N SER A 30 -4.11 -2.40 -7.42
CA SER A 30 -3.04 -3.35 -7.69
C SER A 30 -3.13 -3.78 -9.14
N ASP A 31 -1.97 -4.03 -9.75
CA ASP A 31 -1.84 -4.65 -11.06
C ASP A 31 -2.00 -6.18 -10.96
N LEU A 32 -1.86 -6.75 -9.75
CA LEU A 32 -2.08 -8.17 -9.43
C LEU A 32 -3.54 -8.50 -9.08
N ASP A 33 -4.35 -7.48 -8.75
CA ASP A 33 -5.72 -7.67 -8.30
C ASP A 33 -6.67 -6.59 -8.87
N SER A 34 -7.54 -7.03 -9.77
CA SER A 34 -8.45 -6.15 -10.51
C SER A 34 -9.65 -5.65 -9.68
N ARG A 35 -9.94 -6.26 -8.52
CA ARG A 35 -11.13 -5.92 -7.69
C ARG A 35 -11.11 -4.46 -7.25
N GLY A 36 -9.93 -3.96 -6.87
CA GLY A 36 -9.73 -2.63 -6.31
C GLY A 36 -10.35 -2.46 -4.93
N PHE A 37 -9.71 -1.66 -4.09
CA PHE A 37 -10.07 -1.55 -2.69
C PHE A 37 -10.11 -0.10 -2.22
N ARG A 38 -10.73 0.09 -1.06
CA ARG A 38 -10.77 1.39 -0.38
C ARG A 38 -10.68 1.25 1.12
N VAL A 39 -10.19 2.31 1.74
CA VAL A 39 -10.19 2.54 3.18
C VAL A 39 -10.75 3.95 3.42
N PRO A 40 -11.85 4.12 4.16
CA PRO A 40 -12.35 5.44 4.54
C PRO A 40 -11.27 6.25 5.26
N LEU A 41 -11.22 7.57 5.03
CA LEU A 41 -10.22 8.44 5.67
C LEU A 41 -10.23 8.40 7.22
N PRO A 42 -11.38 8.31 7.92
CA PRO A 42 -11.40 8.15 9.37
C PRO A 42 -10.73 6.84 9.83
N ASP A 43 -10.99 5.75 9.11
CA ASP A 43 -10.38 4.44 9.36
C ASP A 43 -8.88 4.51 9.06
N LEU A 44 -8.47 5.15 7.96
CA LEU A 44 -7.07 5.35 7.63
C LEU A 44 -6.30 6.07 8.75
N ALA A 45 -6.89 7.07 9.39
CA ALA A 45 -6.27 7.77 10.51
C ALA A 45 -6.00 6.83 11.70
N ARG A 46 -6.94 5.93 12.02
CA ARG A 46 -6.77 4.90 13.05
C ARG A 46 -5.71 3.86 12.65
N ALA A 47 -5.70 3.47 11.37
CA ALA A 47 -4.69 2.56 10.81
C ALA A 47 -3.27 3.12 10.93
N ILE A 48 -3.09 4.42 10.68
CA ILE A 48 -1.82 5.13 10.86
C ILE A 48 -1.39 5.16 12.34
N ASN A 49 -2.34 5.15 13.27
CA ASN A 49 -2.05 5.03 14.71
C ASN A 49 -1.81 3.59 15.16
N GLY A 50 -1.86 2.62 14.25
CA GLY A 50 -1.53 1.22 14.50
C GLY A 50 -2.72 0.36 14.90
N GLU A 51 -3.95 0.88 14.86
CA GLU A 51 -5.17 0.08 15.02
C GLU A 51 -5.50 -0.62 13.69
N PRO A 52 -5.70 -1.94 13.64
CA PRO A 52 -6.13 -2.61 12.42
C PRO A 52 -7.51 -2.11 11.99
N GLN A 53 -7.67 -1.75 10.72
CA GLN A 53 -8.92 -1.24 10.17
C GLN A 53 -9.35 -1.99 8.91
N PRO A 54 -10.66 -2.06 8.61
CA PRO A 54 -11.16 -2.80 7.46
C PRO A 54 -10.72 -2.17 6.14
N VAL A 55 -10.25 -3.01 5.23
CA VAL A 55 -10.15 -2.69 3.81
C VAL A 55 -11.38 -3.25 3.12
N ARG A 56 -12.01 -2.45 2.27
CA ARG A 56 -13.28 -2.78 1.62
C ARG A 56 -13.12 -2.87 0.10
N LEU A 57 -13.89 -3.75 -0.54
CA LEU A 57 -14.03 -3.78 -1.99
C LEU A 57 -14.55 -2.43 -2.49
N LEU A 58 -13.95 -1.94 -3.57
CA LEU A 58 -14.38 -0.67 -4.16
C LEU A 58 -15.78 -0.77 -4.79
N SER A 59 -16.13 -1.94 -5.34
CA SER A 59 -17.40 -2.18 -6.02
C SER A 59 -18.59 -2.31 -5.06
N THR A 60 -18.42 -3.04 -3.96
CA THR A 60 -19.54 -3.42 -3.07
C THR A 60 -19.44 -2.84 -1.67
N GLY A 61 -18.27 -2.37 -1.23
CA GLY A 61 -18.04 -1.94 0.15
C GLY A 61 -17.92 -3.09 1.18
N MET A 62 -18.03 -4.35 0.74
CA MET A 62 -17.78 -5.51 1.60
C MET A 62 -16.33 -5.53 2.09
N VAL A 63 -16.11 -6.03 3.31
CA VAL A 63 -14.77 -6.19 3.87
C VAL A 63 -14.00 -7.25 3.08
N ALA A 64 -12.81 -6.90 2.61
CA ALA A 64 -11.92 -7.75 1.84
C ALA A 64 -10.61 -8.06 2.57
N GLY A 65 -10.32 -7.35 3.66
CA GLY A 65 -9.04 -7.45 4.34
C GLY A 65 -8.88 -6.39 5.42
N THR A 66 -7.63 -6.17 5.82
CA THR A 66 -7.28 -5.18 6.85
C THR A 66 -6.09 -4.32 6.45
N VAL A 67 -6.01 -3.12 7.03
CA VAL A 67 -4.86 -2.22 6.93
C VAL A 67 -4.38 -1.83 8.32
N ARG A 68 -3.07 -1.76 8.51
CA ARG A 68 -2.44 -1.33 9.77
C ARG A 68 -1.07 -0.74 9.52
N ARG A 69 -0.63 0.21 10.34
CA ARG A 69 0.78 0.61 10.39
C ARG A 69 1.68 -0.57 10.72
N SER A 70 2.76 -0.71 9.93
CA SER A 70 3.80 -1.70 10.13
C SER A 70 4.46 -1.55 11.50
N PHE A 71 5.00 -2.63 12.06
CA PHE A 71 5.72 -2.60 13.34
C PHE A 71 6.89 -1.60 13.35
N SER A 72 7.63 -1.50 12.23
CA SER A 72 8.72 -0.50 12.09
C SER A 72 8.26 0.95 12.12
N GLY A 73 6.95 1.18 12.00
CA GLY A 73 6.35 2.50 11.90
C GLY A 73 6.56 3.20 10.55
N LYS A 74 7.24 2.56 9.59
CA LYS A 74 7.66 3.17 8.31
C LYS A 74 6.69 2.93 7.14
N ALA A 75 5.74 2.03 7.28
CA ALA A 75 4.79 1.68 6.22
C ALA A 75 3.36 1.47 6.75
N LEU A 76 2.38 1.49 5.84
CA LEU A 76 1.07 0.87 6.02
C LEU A 76 1.07 -0.48 5.29
N ASN A 77 0.68 -1.53 5.99
CA ASN A 77 0.55 -2.87 5.44
C ASN A 77 -0.93 -3.19 5.25
N PHE A 78 -1.24 -3.85 4.13
CA PHE A 78 -2.57 -4.32 3.80
C PHE A 78 -2.54 -5.84 3.68
N THR A 79 -3.40 -6.51 4.42
CA THR A 79 -3.62 -7.96 4.30
C THR A 79 -4.90 -8.16 3.50
N ILE A 80 -4.77 -8.50 2.22
CA ILE A 80 -5.89 -8.65 1.27
C ILE A 80 -5.62 -9.90 0.43
N GLU A 81 -6.16 -11.04 0.84
CA GLU A 81 -5.82 -12.32 0.22
C GLU A 81 -6.07 -12.32 -1.31
N PRO A 82 -5.16 -12.93 -2.09
CA PRO A 82 -3.98 -13.70 -1.65
C PRO A 82 -2.71 -12.85 -1.39
N PHE A 83 -2.78 -11.53 -1.54
CA PHE A 83 -1.61 -10.64 -1.56
C PHE A 83 -1.44 -9.84 -0.27
N TYR A 84 -0.18 -9.53 0.06
CA TYR A 84 0.15 -8.71 1.22
C TYR A 84 0.86 -7.46 0.74
N TYR A 85 0.11 -6.36 0.67
CA TYR A 85 0.61 -5.12 0.13
C TYR A 85 1.25 -4.24 1.19
N THR A 86 2.14 -3.36 0.77
CA THR A 86 2.71 -2.32 1.62
C THR A 86 2.89 -1.01 0.86
N THR A 87 2.75 0.11 1.56
CA THR A 87 3.08 1.46 1.05
C THR A 87 3.89 2.22 2.08
N PRO A 88 4.96 2.96 1.69
CA PRO A 88 5.70 3.80 2.62
C PRO A 88 4.80 4.84 3.28
N LEU A 89 4.87 4.96 4.60
CA LEU A 89 4.03 5.88 5.38
C LEU A 89 4.30 7.33 4.98
N GLN A 90 5.56 7.68 4.72
CA GLN A 90 5.94 9.01 4.23
C GLN A 90 5.20 9.38 2.93
N SER A 91 5.01 8.40 2.03
CA SER A 91 4.26 8.62 0.80
C SER A 91 2.77 8.84 1.07
N VAL A 92 2.20 8.13 2.04
CA VAL A 92 0.81 8.35 2.47
C VAL A 92 0.64 9.71 3.14
N THR A 93 1.57 10.12 4.01
CA THR A 93 1.57 11.47 4.61
C THR A 93 1.59 12.55 3.55
N ARG A 94 2.44 12.42 2.52
CA ARG A 94 2.49 13.38 1.41
C ARG A 94 1.21 13.38 0.57
N LEU A 95 0.56 12.22 0.42
CA LEU A 95 -0.73 12.07 -0.27
C LEU A 95 -1.83 12.84 0.49
N LEU A 96 -1.95 12.61 1.80
CA LEU A 96 -2.92 13.27 2.68
C LEU A 96 -2.69 14.79 2.75
N ALA A 97 -1.44 15.23 2.72
CA ALA A 97 -1.09 16.65 2.69
C ALA A 97 -1.28 17.31 1.31
N GLY A 98 -1.79 16.59 0.30
CA GLY A 98 -1.94 17.08 -1.07
C GLY A 98 -0.62 17.36 -1.80
N LYS A 99 0.52 16.97 -1.22
CA LYS A 99 1.87 17.17 -1.78
C LYS A 99 2.19 16.20 -2.92
N GLN A 100 1.40 15.15 -3.09
CA GLN A 100 1.44 14.26 -4.24
C GLN A 100 0.07 13.61 -4.48
N ARG A 101 -0.21 13.28 -5.75
CA ARG A 101 -1.51 12.71 -6.14
C ARG A 101 -1.62 11.21 -5.92
N LYS A 102 -0.50 10.49 -5.92
CA LYS A 102 -0.43 9.02 -5.86
C LYS A 102 0.77 8.61 -5.01
N ALA A 103 0.66 7.47 -4.33
CA ALA A 103 1.76 6.81 -3.64
C ALA A 103 1.92 5.37 -4.19
N PRO A 104 3.14 4.83 -4.23
CA PRO A 104 3.40 3.49 -4.75
C PRO A 104 2.87 2.40 -3.81
N LEU A 105 2.38 1.30 -4.40
CA LEU A 105 2.02 0.08 -3.70
C LEU A 105 3.02 -1.02 -4.06
N PHE A 106 3.43 -1.81 -3.07
CA PHE A 106 4.40 -2.88 -3.22
C PHE A 106 3.88 -4.20 -2.65
N VAL A 107 4.47 -5.30 -3.07
CA VAL A 107 4.40 -6.63 -2.44
C VAL A 107 5.82 -7.18 -2.25
N GLY A 108 5.98 -8.21 -1.43
CA GLY A 108 7.25 -8.94 -1.38
C GLY A 108 7.46 -9.68 -2.71
N ARG A 109 8.69 -9.66 -3.24
CA ARG A 109 8.97 -10.24 -4.58
C ARG A 109 8.59 -11.72 -4.69
N THR A 110 8.75 -12.49 -3.61
CA THR A 110 8.35 -13.91 -3.54
C THR A 110 6.85 -14.15 -3.73
N GLN A 111 6.01 -13.10 -3.71
CA GLN A 111 4.58 -13.20 -3.99
C GLN A 111 4.22 -12.99 -5.46
N VAL A 112 5.16 -12.51 -6.27
CA VAL A 112 4.98 -12.24 -7.71
C VAL A 112 5.58 -13.36 -8.55
N GLU A 113 6.66 -13.98 -8.07
CA GLU A 113 7.29 -15.12 -8.74
C GLU A 113 6.50 -16.41 -8.45
N PRO A 114 6.03 -17.16 -9.48
CA PRO A 114 5.57 -18.51 -9.28
C PRO A 114 6.76 -19.38 -8.86
N GLY A 115 6.60 -20.13 -7.76
CA GLY A 115 7.56 -21.17 -7.36
C GLY A 115 7.64 -22.31 -8.38
#